data_AF-A0A7S2FTC4-F1
#
_entry.id   AF-A0A7S2FTC4-F1
#
_cell.length_a   1.000
_cell.length_b   1.000
_cell.length_c   1.000
_cell.angle_alpha   90.00
_cell.angle_beta   90.00
_cell.angle_gamma   90.00
#
_symmetry.space_group_name_H-M   'P 1'
#
loop_
_entity.id
_entity.type
_entity.pdbx_description
1 polymer ?
#
loop_
_entity_poly.entity_id
_entity_poly.type
_entity_poly.pdbx_seq_one_letter_code
_entity_poly.pdbx_strand_id
1 'polypeptide(L)'
;MAEEEEFEVEEVSDEEKLQIAQHYLLNAPPGQFEDVLKDVKNLLPAGLISEPMLAGMAREYNTKNMKMVANGDSKIHICKAAEQDATHYIDPKSGQVVGVNHVTATLLEDDTQPAAGPMEPALEEQRAALEQVLSDYIATQYYDDTALCSVYAKDGELTVVISAEKLNLRNFWSGSRVLSLV
;
A
#
# COMPACT_ATOMS: atom_id res chain seq x y z
N MET A 1 -11.42 -51.55 -24.94
CA MET A 1 -11.70 -50.10 -24.97
C MET A 1 -11.85 -49.72 -23.51
N ALA A 2 -10.91 -48.94 -22.98
CA ALA A 2 -11.10 -48.34 -21.67
C ALA A 2 -12.07 -47.17 -21.87
N GLU A 3 -13.16 -47.15 -21.12
CA GLU A 3 -14.05 -45.99 -21.04
C GLU A 3 -13.24 -44.87 -20.40
N GLU A 4 -13.05 -43.77 -21.15
CA GLU A 4 -12.55 -42.52 -20.58
C GLU A 4 -13.67 -42.01 -19.67
N GLU A 5 -13.48 -42.13 -18.36
CA GLU A 5 -14.30 -41.42 -17.37
C GLU A 5 -14.12 -39.92 -17.64
N GLU A 6 -15.12 -39.28 -18.26
CA GLU A 6 -15.23 -37.82 -18.30
C GLU A 6 -15.40 -37.34 -16.86
N PHE A 7 -14.32 -36.81 -16.28
CA PHE A 7 -14.39 -36.07 -15.03
C PHE A 7 -15.25 -34.83 -15.29
N GLU A 8 -16.49 -34.80 -14.78
CA GLU A 8 -17.28 -33.57 -14.67
C GLU A 8 -16.52 -32.61 -13.75
N VAL A 9 -15.84 -31.64 -14.35
CA VAL A 9 -15.20 -30.55 -13.61
C VAL A 9 -16.32 -29.62 -13.17
N GLU A 10 -16.61 -29.62 -11.87
CA GLU A 10 -17.54 -28.66 -11.28
C GLU A 10 -17.07 -27.24 -11.62
N GLU A 11 -17.89 -26.49 -12.36
CA GLU A 11 -17.53 -25.12 -12.74
C GLU A 11 -17.51 -24.24 -11.49
N VAL A 12 -16.33 -23.66 -11.24
CA VAL A 12 -16.11 -22.70 -10.15
C VAL A 12 -17.06 -21.52 -10.31
N SER A 13 -17.75 -21.15 -9.22
CA SER A 13 -18.68 -20.02 -9.21
C SER A 13 -17.96 -18.69 -9.41
N ASP A 14 -18.71 -17.66 -9.83
CA ASP A 14 -18.15 -16.33 -10.02
C ASP A 14 -17.62 -15.70 -8.72
N GLU A 15 -18.24 -16.02 -7.57
CA GLU A 15 -17.77 -15.62 -6.24
C GLU A 15 -16.41 -16.25 -5.91
N GLU A 16 -16.24 -17.55 -6.17
CA GLU A 16 -14.97 -18.25 -5.93
C GLU A 16 -13.87 -17.74 -6.87
N LYS A 17 -14.18 -17.46 -8.13
CA LYS A 17 -13.25 -16.82 -9.07
C LYS A 17 -12.77 -15.47 -8.54
N LEU A 18 -13.67 -14.67 -7.97
CA LEU A 18 -13.35 -13.38 -7.37
C LEU A 18 -12.46 -13.51 -6.13
N GLN A 19 -12.73 -14.49 -5.27
CA GLN A 19 -11.89 -14.77 -4.09
C GLN A 19 -10.47 -15.21 -4.49
N ILE A 20 -10.35 -16.03 -5.54
CA ILE A 20 -9.05 -16.43 -6.10
C ILE A 20 -8.32 -15.21 -6.69
N ALA A 21 -9.01 -14.35 -7.43
CA ALA A 21 -8.44 -13.09 -7.94
C ALA A 21 -7.95 -12.18 -6.82
N GLN A 22 -8.75 -11.99 -5.77
CA GLN A 22 -8.35 -11.22 -4.59
C GLN A 22 -7.08 -11.82 -3.97
N HIS A 23 -7.01 -13.13 -3.83
CA HIS A 23 -5.85 -13.81 -3.27
C HIS A 23 -4.58 -13.55 -4.10
N TYR A 24 -4.65 -13.60 -5.43
CA TYR A 24 -3.49 -13.28 -6.28
C TYR A 24 -3.05 -11.82 -6.14
N LEU A 25 -3.99 -10.88 -6.13
CA LEU A 25 -3.69 -9.45 -6.01
C LEU A 25 -3.08 -9.10 -4.65
N LEU A 26 -3.61 -9.66 -3.55
CA LEU A 26 -3.10 -9.40 -2.18
C LEU A 26 -1.73 -10.03 -1.89
N ASN A 27 -1.30 -10.98 -2.74
CA ASN A 27 -0.01 -11.66 -2.65
C ASN A 27 0.90 -11.33 -3.84
N ALA A 28 0.57 -10.29 -4.62
CA ALA A 28 1.44 -9.81 -5.68
C ALA A 28 2.83 -9.44 -5.12
N PRO A 29 3.93 -9.77 -5.81
CA PRO A 29 5.25 -9.33 -5.39
C PRO A 29 5.39 -7.80 -5.39
N PRO A 30 6.34 -7.24 -4.61
CA PRO A 30 6.62 -5.81 -4.62
C PRO A 30 6.91 -5.30 -6.02
N GLY A 31 6.28 -4.19 -6.39
CA GLY A 31 6.38 -3.58 -7.72
C GLY A 31 5.63 -4.30 -8.86
N GLN A 32 4.91 -5.40 -8.61
CA GLN A 32 4.28 -6.21 -9.67
C GLN A 32 2.74 -6.26 -9.61
N PHE A 33 2.12 -5.44 -8.75
CA PHE A 33 0.66 -5.44 -8.60
C PHE A 33 -0.08 -5.20 -9.94
N GLU A 34 0.40 -4.27 -10.77
CA GLU A 34 -0.21 -3.96 -12.06
C GLU A 34 -0.10 -5.12 -13.06
N ASP A 35 1.05 -5.79 -13.11
CA ASP A 35 1.27 -6.97 -13.95
C ASP A 35 0.37 -8.13 -13.52
N VAL A 36 0.31 -8.42 -12.22
CA VAL A 36 -0.59 -9.45 -11.67
C VAL A 36 -2.05 -9.11 -11.94
N LEU A 37 -2.44 -7.84 -11.82
CA LEU A 37 -3.79 -7.39 -12.16
C LEU A 37 -4.13 -7.61 -13.63
N LYS A 38 -3.20 -7.33 -14.53
CA LYS A 38 -3.36 -7.58 -15.96
C LYS A 38 -3.54 -9.07 -16.23
N ASP A 39 -2.74 -9.93 -15.61
CA ASP A 39 -2.84 -11.38 -15.77
C ASP A 39 -4.18 -11.91 -15.22
N VAL A 40 -4.58 -11.47 -14.03
CA VAL A 40 -5.89 -11.84 -13.43
C VAL A 40 -7.06 -11.40 -14.32
N LYS A 41 -7.02 -10.19 -14.89
CA LYS A 41 -8.05 -9.71 -15.83
C LYS A 41 -8.14 -10.53 -17.11
N ASN A 42 -7.03 -11.11 -17.57
CA ASN A 42 -7.01 -11.99 -18.74
C ASN A 42 -7.56 -13.39 -18.45
N LEU A 43 -7.46 -13.84 -17.20
CA LEU A 43 -7.96 -15.16 -16.77
C LEU A 43 -9.45 -15.16 -16.44
N LEU A 44 -10.02 -14.00 -16.10
CA LEU A 44 -11.41 -13.87 -15.69
C LEU A 44 -12.34 -13.38 -16.82
N PRO A 45 -13.64 -13.71 -16.75
CA PRO A 45 -14.65 -13.09 -17.60
C PRO A 45 -14.63 -11.56 -17.52
N ALA A 46 -14.83 -10.90 -18.68
CA ALA A 46 -14.85 -9.45 -18.74
C ALA A 46 -15.96 -8.86 -17.85
N GLY A 47 -15.61 -7.84 -17.07
CA GLY A 47 -16.55 -7.14 -16.19
C GLY A 47 -16.82 -7.82 -14.84
N LEU A 48 -16.19 -8.98 -14.57
CA LEU A 48 -16.35 -9.67 -13.28
C LEU A 48 -15.76 -8.84 -12.12
N ILE A 49 -14.59 -8.22 -12.34
CA ILE A 49 -14.00 -7.28 -11.37
C ILE A 49 -14.53 -5.87 -11.67
N SER A 50 -15.33 -5.33 -10.75
CA SER A 50 -15.79 -3.94 -10.80
C SER A 50 -14.70 -2.96 -10.33
N GLU A 51 -14.77 -1.69 -10.76
CA GLU A 51 -13.82 -0.65 -10.32
C GLU A 51 -13.79 -0.45 -8.80
N PRO A 52 -14.93 -0.39 -8.07
CA PRO A 52 -14.91 -0.24 -6.61
C PRO A 52 -14.26 -1.45 -5.91
N MET A 53 -14.48 -2.65 -6.43
CA MET A 53 -13.86 -3.87 -5.89
C MET A 53 -12.34 -3.84 -6.09
N LEU A 54 -11.89 -3.45 -7.28
CA LEU A 54 -10.47 -3.29 -7.57
C LEU A 54 -9.82 -2.23 -6.66
N ALA A 55 -10.48 -1.09 -6.45
CA ALA A 55 -10.00 -0.06 -5.55
C ALA A 55 -9.87 -0.58 -4.10
N GLY A 56 -10.83 -1.38 -3.64
CA GLY A 56 -10.78 -2.03 -2.33
C GLY A 56 -9.61 -3.01 -2.18
N MET A 57 -9.42 -3.91 -3.16
CA MET A 57 -8.30 -4.86 -3.18
C MET A 57 -6.95 -4.14 -3.25
N ALA A 58 -6.85 -3.09 -4.07
CA ALA A 58 -5.64 -2.29 -4.19
C ALA A 58 -5.33 -1.51 -2.91
N ARG A 59 -6.34 -0.97 -2.22
CA ARG A 59 -6.19 -0.35 -0.91
C ARG A 59 -5.65 -1.33 0.11
N GLU A 60 -6.24 -2.52 0.18
CA GLU A 60 -5.82 -3.57 1.12
C GLU A 60 -4.37 -3.98 0.85
N TYR A 61 -4.01 -4.23 -0.41
CA TYR A 61 -2.65 -4.53 -0.83
C TYR A 61 -1.66 -3.40 -0.44
N ASN A 62 -1.99 -2.15 -0.77
CA ASN A 62 -1.12 -1.01 -0.49
C ASN A 62 -0.93 -0.79 1.02
N THR A 63 -2.01 -0.92 1.80
CA THR A 63 -2.00 -0.74 3.26
C THR A 63 -1.20 -1.85 3.95
N LYS A 64 -1.37 -3.11 3.52
CA LYS A 64 -0.62 -4.27 4.02
C LYS A 64 0.88 -4.12 3.76
N ASN A 65 1.24 -3.64 2.58
CA ASN A 65 2.63 -3.46 2.16
C ASN A 65 3.21 -2.08 2.51
N MET A 66 2.50 -1.26 3.30
CA MET A 66 2.92 0.08 3.71
C MET A 66 3.48 0.90 2.54
N LYS A 67 2.77 0.88 1.41
CA LYS A 67 3.22 1.40 0.12
C LYS A 67 3.71 2.84 0.27
N MET A 68 4.87 3.15 -0.31
CA MET A 68 5.36 4.52 -0.41
C MET A 68 4.82 5.15 -1.69
N VAL A 69 4.19 6.32 -1.58
CA VAL A 69 3.66 7.09 -2.72
C VAL A 69 4.38 8.43 -2.78
N ALA A 70 4.77 8.85 -3.99
CA ALA A 70 5.46 10.12 -4.20
C ALA A 70 4.53 11.32 -3.94
N ASN A 71 5.06 12.32 -3.24
CA ASN A 71 4.41 13.59 -2.92
C ASN A 71 5.39 14.74 -3.15
N GLY A 72 5.49 15.21 -4.41
CA GLY A 72 6.51 16.18 -4.81
C GLY A 72 7.92 15.63 -4.58
N ASP A 73 8.73 16.36 -3.80
CA ASP A 73 10.09 15.96 -3.40
C ASP A 73 10.13 14.99 -2.20
N SER A 74 8.97 14.60 -1.69
CA SER A 74 8.82 13.71 -0.52
C SER A 74 8.01 12.46 -0.86
N LYS A 75 7.86 11.56 0.10
CA LYS A 75 7.02 10.37 -0.01
C LYS A 75 6.15 10.23 1.24
N ILE A 76 5.00 9.61 1.08
CA ILE A 76 4.07 9.29 2.17
C ILE A 76 3.87 7.78 2.27
N HIS A 77 3.52 7.30 3.46
CA HIS A 77 3.10 5.91 3.65
C HIS A 77 1.59 5.74 3.53
N ILE A 78 1.19 4.71 2.80
CA ILE A 78 -0.17 4.17 2.78
C ILE A 78 -0.24 3.09 3.86
N CYS A 79 -0.67 3.45 5.07
CA CYS A 79 -0.74 2.53 6.20
C CYS A 79 -1.93 2.87 7.11
N LYS A 80 -2.30 1.94 8.00
CA LYS A 80 -3.44 2.12 8.92
C LYS A 80 -3.27 3.30 9.89
N ALA A 81 -2.03 3.62 10.28
CA ALA A 81 -1.74 4.73 11.17
C ALA A 81 -1.95 6.10 10.48
N ALA A 82 -1.69 6.16 9.17
CA ALA A 82 -1.91 7.34 8.35
C ALA A 82 -3.36 7.51 7.87
N GLU A 83 -4.14 6.43 7.89
CA GLU A 83 -5.48 6.42 7.29
C GLU A 83 -6.47 7.32 8.05
N GLN A 84 -7.04 8.30 7.35
CA GLN A 84 -8.16 9.13 7.82
C GLN A 84 -9.49 8.55 7.33
N ASP A 85 -9.53 8.13 6.07
CA ASP A 85 -10.64 7.39 5.47
C ASP A 85 -10.13 6.45 4.36
N ALA A 86 -11.05 5.86 3.58
CA ALA A 86 -10.72 4.87 2.58
C ALA A 86 -9.84 5.39 1.40
N THR A 87 -9.68 6.70 1.23
CA THR A 87 -8.85 7.28 0.16
C THR A 87 -7.90 8.36 0.66
N HIS A 88 -8.03 8.82 1.90
CA HIS A 88 -7.23 9.91 2.45
C HIS A 88 -6.25 9.45 3.53
N TYR A 89 -5.02 9.95 3.40
CA TYR A 89 -3.90 9.62 4.28
C TYR A 89 -3.24 10.90 4.80
N ILE A 90 -2.90 10.92 6.09
CA ILE A 90 -2.16 12.04 6.68
C ILE A 90 -0.66 11.84 6.51
N ASP A 91 0.02 12.89 6.08
CA ASP A 91 1.46 13.04 6.18
C ASP A 91 1.80 13.80 7.47
N PRO A 92 2.38 13.14 8.49
CA PRO A 92 2.65 13.76 9.78
C PRO A 92 3.75 14.82 9.69
N LYS A 93 4.58 14.82 8.65
CA LYS A 93 5.67 15.78 8.48
C LYS A 93 5.19 17.10 7.88
N SER A 94 4.32 17.04 6.87
CA SER A 94 3.73 18.23 6.24
C SER A 94 2.44 18.70 6.90
N GLY A 95 1.83 17.86 7.75
CA GLY A 95 0.52 18.12 8.34
C GLY A 95 -0.60 18.20 7.29
N GLN A 96 -0.40 17.60 6.12
CA GLN A 96 -1.39 17.55 5.04
C GLN A 96 -2.09 16.19 5.03
N VAL A 97 -3.36 16.21 4.66
CA VAL A 97 -4.14 15.03 4.30
C VAL A 97 -4.24 15.01 2.78
N VAL A 98 -3.87 13.89 2.18
CA VAL A 98 -3.81 13.73 0.72
C VAL A 98 -4.67 12.56 0.28
N GLY A 99 -5.41 12.76 -0.81
CA GLY A 99 -6.19 11.76 -1.51
C GLY A 99 -5.30 10.87 -2.37
N VAL A 100 -5.59 9.57 -2.36
CA VAL A 100 -4.79 8.53 -3.02
C VAL A 100 -5.67 7.69 -3.93
N ASN A 101 -5.25 7.54 -5.19
CA ASN A 101 -5.79 6.52 -6.07
C ASN A 101 -5.04 5.20 -5.82
N HIS A 102 -5.71 4.26 -5.16
CA HIS A 102 -5.10 2.98 -4.81
C HIS A 102 -4.75 2.10 -6.01
N VAL A 103 -5.49 2.22 -7.12
CA VAL A 103 -5.27 1.39 -8.32
C VAL A 103 -3.97 1.79 -9.01
N THR A 104 -3.72 3.09 -9.14
CA THR A 104 -2.48 3.63 -9.73
C THR A 104 -1.36 3.82 -8.72
N ALA A 105 -1.67 3.77 -7.42
CA ALA A 105 -0.77 4.11 -6.32
C ALA A 105 -0.16 5.52 -6.46
N THR A 106 -0.98 6.50 -6.84
CA THR A 106 -0.60 7.91 -7.02
C THR A 106 -1.49 8.83 -6.20
N LEU A 107 -0.99 10.03 -5.88
CA LEU A 107 -1.81 11.08 -5.28
C LEU A 107 -2.82 11.63 -6.29
N LEU A 108 -3.94 12.12 -5.77
CA LEU A 108 -4.91 12.92 -6.49
C LEU A 108 -4.49 14.39 -6.37
N GLU A 109 -4.07 15.01 -7.48
CA GLU A 109 -3.41 16.33 -7.50
C GLU A 109 -4.24 17.45 -6.83
N ASP A 110 -5.56 17.39 -6.95
CA ASP A 110 -6.49 18.40 -6.41
C ASP A 110 -7.11 18.00 -5.06
N ASP A 111 -6.69 16.89 -4.46
CA ASP A 111 -7.28 16.33 -3.23
C ASP A 111 -6.31 16.39 -2.05
N THR A 112 -5.74 17.57 -1.84
CA THR A 112 -4.83 17.85 -0.72
C THR A 112 -5.42 18.93 0.16
N GLN A 113 -5.53 18.65 1.46
CA GLN A 113 -6.07 19.58 2.43
C GLN A 113 -5.23 19.59 3.72
N PRO A 114 -5.11 20.73 4.40
CA PRO A 114 -4.44 20.78 5.70
C PRO A 114 -5.20 19.90 6.71
N ALA A 115 -4.47 19.19 7.56
CA ALA A 115 -5.07 18.46 8.66
C ALA A 115 -5.86 19.41 9.57
N ALA A 116 -6.99 18.93 10.13
CA ALA A 116 -7.90 19.72 10.96
C ALA A 116 -7.34 20.04 12.38
N GLY A 117 -6.04 20.26 12.49
CA GLY A 117 -5.30 20.53 13.71
C GLY A 117 -4.14 19.54 13.95
N PRO A 118 -3.23 19.86 14.90
CA PRO A 118 -2.18 18.94 15.31
C PRO A 118 -2.79 17.65 15.88
N MET A 119 -2.43 16.51 15.29
CA MET A 119 -2.78 15.20 15.81
C MET A 119 -2.03 15.00 17.11
N GLU A 120 -2.78 14.96 18.21
CA GLU A 120 -2.26 14.78 19.57
C GLU A 120 -1.12 15.74 19.96
N PRO A 121 -1.46 17.01 20.28
CA PRO A 121 -0.47 18.05 20.60
C PRO A 121 0.49 17.68 21.73
N ALA A 122 0.07 16.78 22.63
CA ALA A 122 0.89 16.31 23.75
C ALA A 122 2.06 15.41 23.32
N LEU A 123 1.91 14.68 22.22
CA LEU A 123 2.91 13.73 21.72
C LEU A 123 3.73 14.30 20.55
N GLU A 124 3.34 15.43 19.96
CA GLU A 124 3.97 15.98 18.77
C GLU A 124 5.47 16.25 18.94
N GLU A 125 5.90 16.73 20.12
CA GLU A 125 7.33 16.94 20.40
C GLU A 125 8.12 15.62 20.36
N GLN A 126 7.57 14.56 20.95
CA GLN A 126 8.20 13.24 20.97
C GLN A 126 8.18 12.60 19.58
N ARG A 127 7.06 12.74 18.86
CA ARG A 127 6.86 12.25 17.49
C ARG A 127 7.88 12.86 16.54
N ALA A 128 8.00 14.20 16.53
CA ALA A 128 8.93 14.93 15.68
C ALA A 128 10.40 14.61 16.02
N ALA A 129 10.75 14.51 17.31
CA ALA A 129 12.10 14.13 17.73
C ALA A 129 12.46 12.71 17.26
N LEU A 130 11.54 11.76 17.41
CA LEU A 130 11.75 10.37 16.98
C LEU A 130 11.87 10.26 15.46
N GLU A 131 11.02 10.97 14.72
CA GLU A 131 11.05 10.99 13.25
C GLU A 131 12.36 11.56 12.71
N GLN A 132 12.92 12.58 13.36
CA GLN A 132 14.23 13.13 12.97
C GLN A 132 15.36 12.09 13.16
N VAL A 133 15.42 11.44 14.32
CA VAL A 133 16.45 10.43 14.62
C VAL A 133 16.34 9.24 13.65
N LEU A 134 15.12 8.81 13.35
CA LEU A 134 14.89 7.70 12.41
C LEU A 134 15.18 8.10 10.97
N SER A 135 14.90 9.34 10.57
CA SER A 135 15.27 9.85 9.25
C SER A 135 16.78 9.81 9.04
N ASP A 136 17.56 10.20 10.05
CA ASP A 136 19.03 10.11 10.02
C ASP A 136 19.50 8.64 9.96
N TYR A 137 18.86 7.74 10.70
CA TYR A 137 19.11 6.31 10.62
C TYR A 137 18.86 5.75 9.21
N ILE A 138 17.72 6.07 8.59
CA ILE A 138 17.40 5.63 7.24
C ILE A 138 18.42 6.13 6.22
N ALA A 139 18.81 7.41 6.30
CA ALA A 139 19.81 8.01 5.42
C ALA A 139 21.19 7.33 5.51
N THR A 140 21.53 6.71 6.64
CA THR A 140 22.81 5.99 6.82
C THR A 140 22.76 4.51 6.46
N GLN A 141 21.61 3.85 6.67
CA GLN A 141 21.50 2.40 6.52
C GLN A 141 20.91 1.95 5.17
N TYR A 142 20.12 2.80 4.52
CA TYR A 142 19.45 2.49 3.27
C TYR A 142 20.07 3.29 2.12
N TYR A 143 19.97 2.74 0.91
CA TYR A 143 20.36 3.48 -0.29
C TYR A 143 19.40 4.64 -0.54
N ASP A 144 19.91 5.75 -1.08
CA ASP A 144 19.14 6.96 -1.37
C ASP A 144 17.81 6.64 -2.06
N ASP A 145 16.75 7.22 -1.51
CA ASP A 145 15.37 7.15 -2.01
C ASP A 145 14.70 5.75 -2.00
N THR A 146 15.37 4.71 -1.48
CA THR A 146 14.79 3.35 -1.40
C THR A 146 13.95 3.10 -0.15
N ALA A 147 13.97 4.01 0.83
CA ALA A 147 13.29 3.83 2.09
C ALA A 147 12.68 5.13 2.61
N LEU A 148 11.60 4.99 3.39
CA LEU A 148 10.89 6.05 4.06
C LEU A 148 10.66 5.65 5.52
N CYS A 149 10.75 6.64 6.41
CA CYS A 149 10.27 6.52 7.77
C CYS A 149 9.20 7.59 8.01
N SER A 150 8.13 7.22 8.70
CA SER A 150 7.13 8.16 9.20
C SER A 150 6.71 7.76 10.60
N VAL A 151 6.52 8.76 11.46
CA VAL A 151 6.06 8.53 12.84
C VAL A 151 4.70 9.20 13.03
N TYR A 152 3.74 8.40 13.48
CA TYR A 152 2.35 8.80 13.69
C TYR A 152 2.05 8.82 15.19
N ALA A 153 1.20 9.76 15.62
CA ALA A 153 0.64 9.81 16.97
C ALA A 153 -0.88 9.63 16.86
N LYS A 154 -1.42 8.57 17.47
CA LYS A 154 -2.84 8.26 17.45
C LYS A 154 -3.25 7.48 18.69
N ASP A 155 -4.38 7.87 19.29
CA ASP A 155 -4.97 7.25 20.48
C ASP A 155 -4.01 7.18 21.69
N GLY A 156 -3.12 8.17 21.83
CA GLY A 156 -2.09 8.21 22.87
C GLY A 156 -0.87 7.32 22.63
N GLU A 157 -0.76 6.68 21.46
CA GLU A 157 0.35 5.79 21.09
C GLU A 157 1.15 6.38 19.91
N LEU A 158 2.46 6.11 19.91
CA LEU A 158 3.36 6.47 18.81
C LEU A 158 3.60 5.27 17.91
N THR A 159 3.16 5.32 16.67
CA THR A 159 3.43 4.28 15.68
C THR A 159 4.54 4.71 14.74
N VAL A 160 5.64 3.97 14.72
CA VAL A 160 6.74 4.14 13.77
C VAL A 160 6.51 3.20 12.59
N VAL A 161 6.53 3.75 11.38
CA VAL A 161 6.45 2.99 10.14
C VAL A 161 7.73 3.19 9.34
N ILE A 162 8.40 2.10 8.98
CA ILE A 162 9.56 2.08 8.10
C ILE A 162 9.27 1.16 6.94
N SER A 163 9.37 1.68 5.73
CA SER A 163 9.22 0.90 4.51
C SER A 163 10.43 1.11 3.62
N ALA A 164 10.90 0.03 3.01
CA ALA A 164 11.98 0.06 2.03
C ALA A 164 11.61 -0.81 0.84
N GLU A 165 11.82 -0.30 -0.37
CA GLU A 165 11.54 -1.01 -1.61
C GLU A 165 12.71 -0.81 -2.58
N LYS A 166 13.14 -1.91 -3.19
CA LYS A 166 14.11 -1.89 -4.28
C LYS A 166 13.64 -2.80 -5.40
N LEU A 167 13.40 -2.19 -6.55
CA LEU A 167 12.86 -2.84 -7.73
C LEU A 167 13.91 -2.86 -8.84
N ASN A 168 14.17 -4.03 -9.41
CA ASN A 168 14.95 -4.15 -10.63
C ASN A 168 14.36 -5.24 -11.53
N LEU A 169 13.18 -4.93 -12.05
CA LEU A 169 12.39 -5.88 -12.86
C LEU A 169 13.13 -6.30 -14.14
N ARG A 170 13.98 -5.42 -14.70
CA ARG A 170 14.87 -5.76 -15.83
C ARG A 170 15.82 -6.91 -15.50
N ASN A 171 16.24 -7.02 -14.24
CA ASN A 171 17.09 -8.09 -13.74
C ASN A 171 16.30 -9.17 -12.99
N PHE A 172 14.98 -9.22 -13.16
CA PHE A 172 14.08 -10.25 -12.61
C PHE A 172 14.11 -10.36 -11.08
N TRP A 173 14.30 -9.26 -10.36
CA TRP A 173 14.18 -9.24 -8.91
C TRP A 173 13.51 -7.98 -8.39
N SER A 174 12.76 -8.15 -7.31
CA SER A 174 12.23 -7.07 -6.47
C SER A 174 12.33 -7.48 -5.01
N GLY A 175 12.43 -6.50 -4.13
CA GLY A 175 12.42 -6.74 -2.69
C GLY A 175 11.80 -5.56 -1.97
N SER A 176 11.00 -5.87 -0.95
CA SER A 176 10.53 -4.87 0.01
C SER A 176 10.76 -5.36 1.44
N ARG A 177 10.84 -4.40 2.35
CA ARG A 177 10.80 -4.61 3.80
C ARG A 177 9.87 -3.57 4.40
N VAL A 178 9.03 -4.01 5.31
CA VAL A 178 8.13 -3.16 6.09
C VAL A 178 8.30 -3.49 7.56
N LEU A 179 8.30 -2.46 8.39
CA LEU A 179 8.40 -2.56 9.84
C LEU A 179 7.41 -1.56 10.43
N SER A 180 6.57 -2.03 11.34
CA SER A 180 5.72 -1.18 12.18
C SER A 180 6.03 -1.48 13.64
N LEU A 181 6.24 -0.43 14.43
CA LEU A 181 6.47 -0.48 15.86
C LEU A 181 5.42 0.42 16.52
N VAL A 182 4.74 -0.09 17.55
CA VAL A 182 3.78 0.65 18.38
C VAL A 182 4.31 0.67 19.81
#